data_AF-D5G650-F1
#
_entry.id   AF-D5G650-F1
#
_cell.length_a   1.000
_cell.length_b   1.000
_cell.length_c   1.000
_cell.angle_alpha   90.00
_cell.angle_beta   90.00
_cell.angle_gamma   90.00
#
_symmetry.space_group_name_H-M   'P 1'
#
loop_
_entity.id
_entity.type
_entity.pdbx_description
1 polymer ?
#
loop_
_entity_poly.entity_id
_entity_poly.type
_entity_poly.pdbx_seq_one_letter_code
_entity_poly.pdbx_strand_id
1 'polypeptide(L)'
;MKRPRQRGPPTKHSDTTSRYLISQDNDRLYKLREEQGKTWQEIAEVFKKEGRGNLTTNVIRVRFYRLKDKAAAWGDDEIERLKAAIADVDRRKWEFVSAKMAELGGPDARRFAAAACERKAKEI
;
A
#
# COMPACT_ATOMS: atom_id res chain seq x y z
N MET A 1 -9.12 -6.92 49.50
CA MET A 1 -7.95 -6.33 48.82
C MET A 1 -7.45 -7.30 47.76
N LYS A 2 -7.50 -6.95 46.46
CA LYS A 2 -7.07 -7.83 45.35
C LYS A 2 -5.61 -7.51 44.99
N ARG A 3 -4.73 -8.53 44.99
CA ARG A 3 -3.32 -8.40 44.59
C ARG A 3 -3.20 -8.03 43.09
N PRO A 4 -2.29 -7.12 42.68
CA PRO A 4 -2.07 -6.85 41.27
C PRO A 4 -1.29 -8.01 40.61
N ARG A 5 -1.74 -8.44 39.43
CA ARG A 5 -1.01 -9.39 38.59
C ARG A 5 0.25 -8.71 38.03
N GLN A 6 1.42 -9.22 38.40
CA GLN A 6 2.70 -8.83 37.78
C GLN A 6 2.68 -9.26 36.30
N ARG A 7 2.85 -8.29 35.38
CA ARG A 7 3.13 -8.59 33.97
C ARG A 7 4.61 -8.95 33.87
N GLY A 8 4.91 -10.14 33.38
CA GLY A 8 6.29 -10.56 33.12
C GLY A 8 6.97 -9.66 32.06
N PRO A 9 8.31 -9.69 31.98
CA PRO A 9 9.07 -8.85 31.05
C PRO A 9 8.68 -9.16 29.59
N PRO A 10 8.65 -8.16 28.69
CA PRO A 10 8.46 -8.43 27.27
C PRO A 10 9.66 -9.25 26.78
N THR A 11 9.40 -10.47 26.28
CA THR A 11 10.39 -11.28 25.60
C THR A 11 10.79 -10.60 24.29
N LYS A 12 11.91 -9.87 24.33
CA LYS A 12 12.60 -9.37 23.13
C LYS A 12 13.25 -10.55 22.41
N HIS A 13 12.56 -11.12 21.42
CA HIS A 13 13.18 -12.08 20.49
C HIS A 13 13.09 -11.58 19.04
N SER A 14 14.23 -11.01 18.60
CA SER A 14 14.76 -11.00 17.23
C SER A 14 13.96 -10.33 16.11
N ASP A 15 14.15 -9.00 15.97
CA ASP A 15 13.65 -8.22 14.82
C ASP A 15 14.43 -8.46 13.50
N THR A 16 15.54 -9.21 13.53
CA THR A 16 16.37 -9.44 12.32
C THR A 16 16.24 -10.87 11.79
N THR A 17 16.23 -11.90 12.66
CA THR A 17 15.95 -13.29 12.24
C THR A 17 14.51 -13.44 11.76
N SER A 18 13.57 -12.70 12.36
CA SER A 18 12.15 -12.73 12.00
C SER A 18 11.88 -12.15 10.60
N ARG A 19 12.51 -11.03 10.23
CA ARG A 19 12.30 -10.40 8.90
C ARG A 19 12.85 -11.24 7.75
N TYR A 20 13.99 -11.91 7.95
CA TYR A 20 14.60 -12.78 6.94
C TYR A 20 13.73 -14.04 6.69
N LEU A 21 13.21 -14.65 7.75
CA LEU A 21 12.29 -15.77 7.65
C LEU A 21 10.99 -15.38 6.93
N ILE A 22 10.44 -14.20 7.21
CA ILE A 22 9.25 -13.67 6.52
C ILE A 22 9.50 -13.50 5.02
N SER A 23 10.68 -13.05 4.58
CA SER A 23 10.99 -12.92 3.15
C SER A 23 11.03 -14.29 2.47
N GLN A 24 11.69 -15.28 3.08
CA GLN A 24 11.72 -16.64 2.52
C GLN A 24 10.33 -17.30 2.51
N ASP A 25 9.52 -17.06 3.55
CA ASP A 25 8.13 -17.52 3.60
C ASP A 25 7.32 -16.94 2.43
N ASN A 26 7.55 -15.67 2.10
CA ASN A 26 6.87 -14.97 1.02
C ASN A 26 7.25 -15.51 -0.36
N ASP A 27 8.54 -15.75 -0.61
CA ASP A 27 8.99 -16.35 -1.88
C ASP A 27 8.45 -17.77 -2.03
N ARG A 28 8.48 -18.57 -0.95
CA ARG A 28 7.91 -19.91 -0.92
C ARG A 28 6.40 -19.88 -1.19
N LEU A 29 5.68 -18.95 -0.56
CA LEU A 29 4.24 -18.76 -0.76
C LEU A 29 3.93 -18.46 -2.23
N TYR A 30 4.69 -17.56 -2.86
CA TYR A 30 4.50 -17.22 -4.27
C TYR A 30 4.69 -18.43 -5.18
N LYS A 31 5.78 -19.19 -5.01
CA LYS A 31 6.05 -20.40 -5.80
C LYS A 31 4.97 -21.46 -5.66
N LEU A 32 4.55 -21.75 -4.43
CA LEU A 32 3.51 -22.75 -4.19
C LEU A 32 2.19 -22.34 -4.86
N ARG A 33 1.88 -21.03 -4.92
CA ARG A 33 0.62 -20.54 -5.46
C ARG A 33 0.63 -20.37 -6.98
N GLU A 34 1.60 -19.63 -7.53
CA GLU A 34 1.61 -19.25 -8.95
C GLU A 34 2.31 -20.28 -9.83
N GLU A 35 3.41 -20.89 -9.36
CA GLU A 35 4.16 -21.87 -10.18
C GLU A 35 3.59 -23.29 -10.05
N GLN A 36 3.14 -23.66 -8.84
CA GLN A 36 2.69 -25.03 -8.55
C GLN A 36 1.16 -25.16 -8.44
N GLY A 37 0.41 -24.06 -8.54
CA GLY A 37 -1.05 -24.06 -8.56
C GLY A 37 -1.75 -24.56 -7.29
N LYS A 38 -1.06 -24.61 -6.14
CA LYS A 38 -1.63 -25.15 -4.90
C LYS A 38 -2.77 -24.29 -4.36
N THR A 39 -3.75 -24.95 -3.75
CA THR A 39 -4.83 -24.30 -3.01
C THR A 39 -4.31 -23.71 -1.69
N TRP A 40 -5.05 -22.74 -1.13
CA TRP A 40 -4.70 -22.13 0.15
C TRP A 40 -4.60 -23.14 1.30
N GLN A 41 -5.43 -24.18 1.27
CA GLN A 41 -5.44 -25.24 2.27
C GLN A 41 -4.20 -26.11 2.17
N GLU A 42 -3.81 -26.51 0.96
CA GLU A 42 -2.57 -27.27 0.75
C GLU A 42 -1.33 -26.47 1.15
N ILE A 43 -1.31 -25.17 0.86
CA ILE A 43 -0.22 -24.28 1.28
C ILE A 43 -0.13 -24.20 2.80
N ALA A 44 -1.28 -24.10 3.49
CA ALA A 44 -1.32 -24.10 4.96
C ALA A 44 -0.73 -25.39 5.55
N GLU A 45 -1.08 -26.55 4.98
CA GLU A 45 -0.52 -27.83 5.41
C GLU A 45 0.98 -27.96 5.12
N VAL A 46 1.45 -27.43 3.98
CA VAL A 46 2.90 -27.39 3.66
C VAL A 46 3.65 -26.55 4.70
N PHE A 47 3.16 -25.35 5.01
CA PHE A 47 3.82 -24.46 5.98
C PHE A 47 3.81 -25.03 7.40
N LYS A 48 2.74 -25.72 7.79
CA LYS A 48 2.65 -26.45 9.05
C LYS A 48 3.68 -27.58 9.13
N LYS A 49 3.82 -28.39 8.06
CA LYS A 49 4.81 -29.46 7.97
C LYS A 49 6.25 -28.94 7.98
N GLU A 50 6.49 -27.78 7.40
CA GLU A 50 7.81 -27.11 7.38
C GLU A 50 8.14 -26.40 8.71
N GLY A 51 7.28 -26.44 9.72
CA GLY A 51 7.53 -25.79 11.01
C GLY A 51 7.41 -24.26 10.99
N ARG A 52 6.79 -23.68 9.94
CA ARG A 52 6.58 -22.21 9.79
C ARG A 52 5.40 -21.68 10.61
N GLY A 53 4.92 -22.46 11.59
CA GLY A 53 3.77 -22.15 12.43
C GLY A 53 2.42 -22.55 11.80
N ASN A 54 1.35 -22.38 12.58
CA ASN A 54 -0.02 -22.71 12.15
C ASN A 54 -0.64 -21.52 11.41
N LEU A 55 -0.27 -21.35 10.14
CA LEU A 55 -0.78 -20.28 9.29
C LEU A 55 -2.14 -20.68 8.71
N THR A 56 -3.19 -19.94 9.07
CA THR A 56 -4.52 -20.17 8.51
C THR A 56 -4.58 -19.78 7.04
N THR A 57 -5.52 -20.37 6.29
CA THR A 57 -5.75 -20.06 4.88
C THR A 57 -5.98 -18.57 4.63
N ASN A 58 -6.66 -17.88 5.55
CA ASN A 58 -6.89 -16.43 5.47
C ASN A 58 -5.59 -15.63 5.61
N VAL A 59 -4.73 -15.98 6.57
CA VAL A 59 -3.42 -15.32 6.76
C VAL A 59 -2.55 -15.48 5.51
N ILE A 60 -2.54 -16.68 4.94
CA ILE A 60 -1.80 -16.99 3.71
C ILE A 60 -2.32 -16.17 2.53
N ARG A 61 -3.66 -16.12 2.36
CA ARG A 61 -4.30 -15.34 1.29
C ARG A 61 -3.94 -13.85 1.41
N VAL A 62 -4.10 -13.27 2.59
CA VAL A 62 -3.78 -11.85 2.83
C VAL A 62 -2.31 -11.57 2.55
N ARG A 63 -1.38 -12.43 3.02
CA ARG A 63 0.04 -12.28 2.71
C ARG A 63 0.30 -12.33 1.21
N PHE A 64 -0.28 -13.30 0.50
CA PHE A 64 -0.09 -13.47 -0.93
C PHE A 64 -0.53 -12.25 -1.75
N TYR A 65 -1.75 -11.72 -1.52
CA TYR A 65 -2.19 -10.55 -2.27
C TYR A 65 -1.37 -9.31 -1.96
N ARG A 66 -0.96 -9.11 -0.69
CA ARG A 66 -0.01 -8.05 -0.34
C ARG A 66 1.34 -8.20 -1.04
N LEU A 67 1.78 -9.42 -1.32
CA LEU A 67 2.98 -9.68 -2.11
C LEU A 67 2.76 -9.35 -3.57
N LYS A 68 1.63 -9.76 -4.17
CA LYS A 68 1.29 -9.41 -5.56
C LYS A 68 1.16 -7.90 -5.76
N ASP A 69 0.56 -7.19 -4.82
CA ASP A 69 0.44 -5.73 -4.89
C ASP A 69 1.81 -5.06 -4.86
N LYS A 70 2.74 -5.57 -4.03
CA LYS A 70 4.13 -5.08 -3.98
C LYS A 70 4.97 -5.51 -5.17
N ALA A 71 4.68 -6.68 -5.73
CA ALA A 71 5.36 -7.26 -6.88
C ALA A 71 4.75 -6.83 -8.21
N ALA A 72 3.67 -6.03 -8.19
CA ALA A 72 3.14 -5.34 -9.36
C ALA A 72 4.19 -4.33 -9.83
N ALA A 73 5.16 -4.84 -10.58
CA ALA A 73 6.07 -4.04 -11.36
C ALA A 73 5.22 -3.28 -12.38
N TRP A 74 5.27 -1.96 -12.31
CA TRP A 74 4.68 -1.13 -13.34
C TRP A 74 5.48 -1.37 -14.61
N GLY A 75 4.82 -1.79 -15.69
CA GLY A 75 5.48 -1.91 -16.99
C GLY A 75 5.84 -0.54 -17.53
N ASP A 76 6.79 -0.49 -18.44
CA ASP A 76 7.25 0.77 -19.06
C ASP A 76 6.08 1.55 -19.69
N ASP A 77 5.12 0.85 -20.30
CA ASP A 77 3.90 1.44 -20.86
C ASP A 77 2.98 2.05 -19.79
N GLU A 78 2.79 1.38 -18.64
CA GLU A 78 2.03 1.96 -17.52
C GLU A 78 2.75 3.20 -16.95
N ILE A 79 4.08 3.16 -16.88
CA ILE A 79 4.91 4.26 -16.40
C ILE A 79 4.80 5.46 -17.35
N GLU A 80 4.88 5.25 -18.67
CA GLU A 80 4.72 6.33 -19.65
C GLU A 80 3.32 6.93 -19.62
N ARG A 81 2.27 6.11 -19.51
CA ARG A 81 0.90 6.61 -19.31
C ARG A 81 0.77 7.43 -18.02
N LEU A 82 1.39 6.99 -16.93
CA LEU A 82 1.40 7.72 -15.67
C LEU A 82 2.12 9.08 -15.81
N LYS A 83 3.29 9.12 -16.45
CA LYS A 83 4.03 10.36 -16.72
C LYS A 83 3.18 11.35 -17.53
N ALA A 84 2.53 10.87 -18.59
CA ALA A 84 1.66 11.69 -19.42
C ALA A 84 0.47 12.24 -18.62
N ALA A 85 -0.16 11.42 -17.78
CA ALA A 85 -1.26 11.84 -16.92
C ALA A 85 -0.82 12.90 -15.89
N ILE A 86 0.34 12.73 -15.25
CA ILE A 86 0.89 13.70 -14.31
C ILE A 86 1.15 15.04 -15.01
N ALA A 87 1.81 15.03 -16.17
CA ALA A 87 2.10 16.25 -16.93
C ALA A 87 0.83 17.00 -17.35
N ASP A 88 -0.24 16.26 -17.69
CA ASP A 88 -1.52 16.86 -18.05
C ASP A 88 -2.25 17.46 -16.84
N VAL A 89 -2.21 16.79 -15.69
CA VAL A 89 -2.73 17.33 -14.41
C VAL A 89 -2.00 18.61 -14.04
N ASP A 90 -0.67 18.64 -14.14
CA ASP A 90 0.12 19.83 -13.83
C ASP A 90 -0.24 21.00 -14.75
N ARG A 91 -0.45 20.73 -16.04
CA ARG A 91 -0.89 21.74 -17.02
C ARG A 91 -2.25 22.35 -16.64
N ARG A 92 -3.18 21.53 -16.17
CA ARG A 92 -4.56 21.95 -15.82
C ARG A 92 -4.75 22.31 -14.36
N LYS A 93 -3.70 22.21 -13.54
CA LYS A 93 -3.74 22.44 -12.09
C LYS A 93 -4.43 23.76 -11.74
N TRP A 94 -4.06 24.84 -12.40
CA TRP A 94 -4.59 26.16 -12.09
C TRP A 94 -6.02 26.39 -12.57
N GLU A 95 -6.45 25.71 -13.63
CA GLU A 95 -7.85 25.70 -14.06
C GLU A 95 -8.72 25.02 -12.99
N PHE A 96 -8.26 23.89 -12.47
CA PHE A 96 -8.92 23.19 -11.39
C PHE A 96 -8.97 24.04 -10.10
N VAL A 97 -7.86 24.68 -9.73
CA VAL A 97 -7.81 25.59 -8.57
C VAL A 97 -8.78 26.75 -8.74
N SER A 98 -8.81 27.38 -9.92
CA SER A 98 -9.74 28.46 -10.25
C SER A 98 -11.20 28.01 -10.11
N ALA A 99 -11.54 26.84 -10.65
CA ALA A 99 -12.89 26.28 -10.53
C ALA A 99 -13.24 26.01 -9.06
N LYS A 100 -12.32 25.43 -8.28
CA LYS A 100 -12.53 25.18 -6.85
C LYS A 100 -12.67 26.46 -6.03
N MET A 101 -11.94 27.52 -6.36
CA MET A 101 -12.14 28.82 -5.72
C MET A 101 -13.55 29.37 -5.96
N ALA A 102 -14.10 29.19 -7.16
CA ALA A 102 -15.47 29.61 -7.45
C ALA A 102 -16.50 28.76 -6.68
N GLU A 103 -16.31 27.45 -6.59
CA GLU A 103 -17.17 26.57 -5.78
C GLU A 103 -17.15 26.96 -4.30
N LEU A 104 -15.97 27.20 -3.72
CA LEU A 104 -15.81 27.55 -2.30
C LEU A 104 -16.36 28.93 -1.95
N GLY A 105 -16.32 29.87 -2.89
CA GLY A 105 -16.82 31.22 -2.68
C GLY A 105 -18.34 31.38 -2.78
N GLY A 106 -19.04 30.40 -3.37
CA GLY A 106 -20.49 30.46 -3.57
C GLY A 106 -20.92 31.35 -4.75
N PRO A 107 -22.25 31.59 -4.92
CA PRO A 107 -22.82 32.21 -6.11
C PRO A 107 -22.34 33.64 -6.39
N ASP A 108 -22.07 34.40 -5.32
CA ASP A 108 -21.70 35.83 -5.40
C ASP A 108 -20.19 36.06 -5.36
N ALA A 109 -19.38 35.00 -5.31
CA ALA A 109 -17.93 35.14 -5.24
C ALA A 109 -17.30 35.58 -6.56
N ARG A 110 -16.32 36.47 -6.41
CA ARG A 110 -15.46 36.90 -7.52
C ARG A 110 -14.74 35.70 -8.12
N ARG A 111 -14.92 35.51 -9.42
CA ARG A 111 -14.18 34.49 -10.18
C ARG A 111 -12.78 34.99 -10.50
N PHE A 112 -11.79 34.13 -10.30
CA PHE A 112 -10.40 34.39 -10.65
C PHE A 112 -10.01 33.47 -11.80
N ALA A 113 -9.31 33.99 -12.81
CA ALA A 113 -8.76 33.16 -13.87
C ALA A 113 -7.60 32.30 -13.32
N ALA A 114 -7.39 31.13 -13.93
CA ALA A 114 -6.30 30.20 -13.58
C ALA A 114 -4.94 30.89 -13.40
N ALA A 115 -4.54 31.74 -14.36
CA ALA A 115 -3.28 32.48 -14.31
C ALA A 115 -3.19 33.47 -13.13
N ALA A 116 -4.32 34.03 -12.67
CA ALA A 116 -4.33 34.89 -11.49
C ALA A 116 -4.16 34.07 -10.20
N CYS A 117 -4.81 32.90 -10.11
CA CYS A 117 -4.60 31.95 -9.02
C CYS A 117 -3.14 31.50 -8.94
N GLU A 118 -2.52 31.18 -10.09
CA GLU A 118 -1.11 30.79 -10.16
C GLU A 118 -0.18 31.90 -9.64
N ARG A 119 -0.30 33.12 -10.17
CA ARG A 119 0.53 34.24 -9.73
C ARG A 119 0.38 34.46 -8.23
N LYS A 120 -0.87 34.44 -7.73
CA LYS A 120 -1.10 34.68 -6.31
C LYS A 120 -0.51 33.58 -5.44
N ALA A 121 -0.60 32.33 -5.86
CA ALA A 121 -0.03 31.21 -5.13
C ALA A 121 1.51 31.21 -5.09
N LYS A 122 2.19 31.88 -6.03
CA LYS A 122 3.65 32.07 -5.99
C LYS A 122 4.09 33.17 -5.01
N GLU A 123 3.16 34.04 -4.59
CA GLU A 123 3.42 35.12 -3.64
C GLU A 123 3.14 34.72 -2.17
N ILE A 124 2.42 33.62 -1.96
CA ILE A 124 2.08 33.07 -0.63
C ILE A 124 3.17 32.08 -0.23
#